data_AF-A0A972MVD3-F1
#
_entry.id   AF-A0A972MVD3-F1
#
_cell.length_a   1.000
_cell.length_b   1.000
_cell.length_c   1.000
_cell.angle_alpha   90.00
_cell.angle_beta   90.00
_cell.angle_gamma   90.00
#
_symmetry.space_group_name_H-M   'P 1'
#
loop_
_entity.id
_entity.type
_entity.pdbx_description
1 polymer ?
#
loop_
_entity_poly.entity_id
_entity_poly.type
_entity_poly.pdbx_seq_one_letter_code
_entity_poly.pdbx_strand_id
1 'polypeptide(L)'
;EAPRGALGHWMRIKDGKITNYQAVVPSTWNAAPRDYKGRMGAYEAALIGTKVADPEQPLEIIRTIHSFDPCIACAVHVVDTKGKELGVYKVDTGCTI
;
A
#
# COMPACT_ATOMS: atom_id res chain seq x y z
N GLU A 1 -7.61 4.50 16.77
CA GLU A 1 -7.99 4.47 15.34
C GLU A 1 -7.32 5.65 14.64
N ALA A 2 -6.77 5.46 13.44
CA ALA A 2 -6.08 6.52 12.71
C ALA A 2 -7.02 7.19 11.69
N PRO A 3 -6.73 8.43 11.21
CA PRO A 3 -7.62 9.14 10.28
C PRO A 3 -7.93 8.40 8.98
N ARG A 4 -7.04 7.48 8.57
CA ARG A 4 -7.14 6.71 7.32
C ARG A 4 -7.69 5.30 7.51
N GLY A 5 -8.03 4.91 8.75
CA GLY A 5 -8.58 3.60 9.11
C GLY A 5 -7.79 2.84 10.18
N ALA A 6 -7.82 1.50 10.09
CA ALA A 6 -7.25 0.60 11.08
C ALA A 6 -5.71 0.65 11.13
N LEU A 7 -5.17 0.88 12.32
CA LEU A 7 -3.75 0.93 12.62
C LEU A 7 -3.43 -0.06 13.75
N GLY A 8 -2.45 -0.93 13.52
CA GLY A 8 -1.96 -1.85 14.53
C GLY A 8 -0.44 -1.88 14.59
N HIS A 9 0.09 -1.93 15.81
CA HIS A 9 1.51 -2.09 16.09
C HIS A 9 1.67 -3.37 16.92
N TRP A 10 2.49 -4.31 16.46
CA TRP A 10 2.77 -5.57 17.13
C TRP A 10 4.23 -5.63 17.53
N MET A 11 4.49 -5.85 18.82
CA MET A 11 5.84 -5.85 19.39
C MET A 11 6.11 -7.13 20.16
N ARG A 12 7.29 -7.73 19.94
CA ARG A 12 7.80 -8.86 20.71
C ARG A 12 9.01 -8.42 21.52
N ILE A 13 8.93 -8.55 22.84
CA ILE A 13 10.03 -8.22 23.76
C ILE A 13 10.64 -9.52 24.30
N LYS A 14 11.98 -9.61 24.31
CA LYS A 14 12.75 -10.69 24.92
C LYS A 14 13.98 -10.10 25.59
N ASP A 15 14.29 -10.53 26.81
CA ASP A 15 15.46 -10.09 27.58
C ASP A 15 15.59 -8.54 27.70
N GLY A 16 14.44 -7.87 27.90
CA GLY A 16 14.36 -6.41 27.98
C GLY A 16 14.57 -5.66 26.66
N LYS A 17 14.68 -6.37 25.52
CA LYS A 17 14.88 -5.79 24.19
C LYS A 17 13.73 -6.12 23.25
N ILE A 18 13.47 -5.22 22.30
CA ILE A 18 12.54 -5.48 21.19
C ILE A 18 13.21 -6.43 20.21
N THR A 19 12.63 -7.61 20.02
CA THR A 19 13.10 -8.62 19.07
C THR A 19 12.33 -8.61 17.76
N ASN A 20 11.10 -8.09 17.76
CA ASN A 20 10.33 -7.85 16.54
C ASN A 20 9.37 -6.68 16.77
N TYR A 21 9.23 -5.83 15.76
CA TYR A 21 8.24 -4.76 15.73
C TYR A 21 7.65 -4.71 14.32
N GLN A 22 6.34 -4.82 14.22
CA GLN A 22 5.61 -4.80 12.95
C GLN A 22 4.49 -3.76 13.05
N ALA A 23 4.38 -2.88 12.06
CA ALA A 23 3.26 -1.97 11.93
C ALA A 23 2.45 -2.37 10.71
N VAL A 24 1.15 -2.59 10.91
CA VAL A 24 0.19 -2.72 9.81
C VAL A 24 -0.73 -1.51 9.90
N VAL A 25 -0.70 -0.73 8.84
CA VAL A 25 -1.17 0.65 8.79
C VAL A 25 -2.29 0.78 7.77
N PRO A 26 -3.11 1.84 7.86
CA PRO A 26 -4.33 1.92 7.06
C PRO A 26 -4.07 1.84 5.55
N SER A 27 -3.04 2.55 5.06
CA SER A 27 -2.67 2.51 3.64
C SER A 27 -2.19 1.13 3.18
N THR A 28 -1.62 0.30 4.07
CA THR A 28 -1.22 -1.08 3.71
C THR A 28 -2.43 -1.94 3.40
N TRP A 29 -3.56 -1.72 4.07
CA TRP A 29 -4.81 -2.41 3.75
C TRP A 29 -5.38 -1.93 2.41
N ASN A 30 -5.40 -0.62 2.19
CA ASN A 30 -6.09 -0.04 1.05
C ASN A 30 -5.30 -0.18 -0.27
N ALA A 31 -3.98 0.03 -0.19
CA ALA A 31 -3.05 -0.04 -1.32
C ALA A 31 -2.34 -1.41 -1.42
N ALA A 32 -2.88 -2.45 -0.76
CA ALA A 32 -2.35 -3.79 -0.87
C ALA A 32 -2.36 -4.24 -2.35
N PRO A 33 -1.26 -4.82 -2.87
CA PRO A 33 -1.31 -5.53 -4.13
C PRO A 33 -2.14 -6.80 -3.98
N ARG A 34 -2.32 -7.53 -5.08
CA ARG A 34 -2.97 -8.83 -5.05
C ARG A 34 -2.33 -9.75 -4.01
N ASP A 35 -3.17 -10.43 -3.24
CA ASP A 35 -2.69 -11.37 -2.24
C ASP A 35 -2.23 -12.70 -2.86
N TYR A 36 -1.79 -13.64 -2.01
CA TYR A 36 -1.34 -14.96 -2.43
C TYR A 36 -2.39 -15.82 -3.15
N LYS A 37 -3.68 -15.42 -3.11
CA LYS A 37 -4.78 -16.05 -3.86
C LYS A 37 -5.18 -15.23 -5.09
N GLY A 38 -4.46 -14.17 -5.41
CA GLY A 38 -4.76 -13.26 -6.52
C GLY A 38 -5.92 -12.30 -6.26
N ARG A 39 -6.39 -12.16 -5.01
CA ARG A 39 -7.51 -11.25 -4.67
C ARG A 39 -7.03 -9.81 -4.71
N MET A 40 -7.79 -8.95 -5.37
CA MET A 40 -7.50 -7.54 -5.52
C MET A 40 -7.57 -6.78 -4.19
N GLY A 41 -6.68 -5.79 -4.04
CA GLY A 41 -6.73 -4.82 -2.94
C GLY A 41 -7.87 -3.81 -3.11
N ALA A 42 -8.09 -2.95 -2.11
CA ALA A 42 -9.19 -1.99 -2.14
C ALA A 42 -9.06 -0.99 -3.31
N TYR A 43 -7.85 -0.51 -3.59
CA TYR A 43 -7.60 0.40 -4.72
C TYR A 43 -7.86 -0.27 -6.07
N GLU A 44 -7.33 -1.47 -6.27
CA GLU A 44 -7.53 -2.23 -7.51
C GLU A 44 -9.02 -2.51 -7.74
N ALA A 45 -9.74 -2.93 -6.70
CA ALA A 45 -11.17 -3.21 -6.78
C ALA A 45 -12.01 -1.94 -7.03
N ALA A 46 -11.64 -0.80 -6.40
CA ALA A 46 -12.36 0.46 -6.55
C ALA A 46 -12.28 1.05 -7.97
N LEU A 47 -11.21 0.72 -8.72
CA LEU A 47 -11.04 1.20 -10.09
C LEU A 47 -11.84 0.38 -11.12
N ILE A 48 -12.31 -0.83 -10.78
CA ILE A 48 -13.07 -1.68 -11.71
C ILE A 48 -14.37 -0.97 -12.13
N GLY A 49 -14.55 -0.80 -13.44
CA GLY A 49 -15.73 -0.15 -14.01
C GLY A 49 -15.66 1.38 -14.05
N THR A 50 -14.56 1.99 -13.63
CA THR A 50 -14.35 3.44 -13.78
C THR A 50 -14.28 3.80 -15.25
N LYS A 51 -15.20 4.67 -15.70
CA LYS A 51 -15.18 5.22 -17.06
C LYS A 51 -14.15 6.34 -17.11
N VAL A 52 -13.26 6.26 -18.09
CA VAL A 52 -12.22 7.28 -18.33
C VAL A 52 -12.56 7.97 -19.63
N ALA A 53 -12.83 9.28 -19.56
CA ALA A 53 -13.18 10.07 -20.74
C ALA A 53 -11.97 10.31 -21.66
N ASP A 54 -10.81 10.61 -21.08
CA ASP A 54 -9.54 10.80 -21.79
C ASP A 54 -8.43 9.99 -21.11
N PRO A 55 -7.90 8.94 -21.76
CA PRO A 55 -6.80 8.15 -21.22
C PRO A 55 -5.49 8.92 -20.98
N GLU A 56 -5.24 10.01 -21.71
CA GLU A 56 -4.05 10.86 -21.49
C GLU A 56 -4.21 11.76 -20.25
N GLN A 57 -5.46 11.95 -19.79
CA GLN A 57 -5.81 12.75 -18.62
C GLN A 57 -6.77 11.97 -17.70
N PRO A 58 -6.29 10.93 -16.99
CA PRO A 58 -7.14 10.00 -16.24
C PRO A 58 -7.65 10.59 -14.90
N LEU A 59 -8.41 11.67 -14.97
CA LEU A 59 -8.92 12.42 -13.82
C LEU A 59 -9.81 11.55 -12.93
N GLU A 60 -10.59 10.65 -13.52
CA GLU A 60 -11.53 9.77 -12.81
C GLU A 60 -10.79 8.73 -11.94
N ILE A 61 -9.65 8.25 -12.42
CA ILE A 61 -8.76 7.35 -11.67
C ILE A 61 -8.20 8.10 -10.47
N ILE A 62 -7.63 9.29 -10.71
CA ILE A 62 -7.02 10.13 -9.66
C ILE A 62 -8.07 10.48 -8.60
N ARG A 63 -9.28 10.87 -9.02
CA ARG A 63 -10.39 11.21 -8.13
C ARG A 63 -10.77 10.06 -7.21
N THR A 64 -10.83 8.85 -7.76
CA THR A 64 -11.17 7.64 -6.99
C THR A 64 -10.06 7.32 -5.98
N ILE A 65 -8.80 7.33 -6.39
CA ILE A 65 -7.67 7.03 -5.50
C ILE A 65 -7.48 8.09 -4.43
N HIS A 66 -7.62 9.38 -4.74
CA HIS A 66 -7.52 10.46 -3.76
C HIS A 66 -8.61 10.41 -2.69
N SER A 67 -9.77 9.80 -2.96
CA SER A 67 -10.81 9.63 -1.96
C SER A 67 -10.39 8.77 -0.76
N PHE A 68 -9.35 7.93 -0.93
CA PHE A 68 -8.76 7.12 0.13
C PHE A 68 -7.65 7.84 0.93
N ASP A 69 -7.33 9.09 0.60
CA ASP A 69 -6.24 9.87 1.20
C ASP A 69 -4.90 9.08 1.27
N PRO A 70 -4.32 8.71 0.11
CA PRO A 70 -3.15 7.83 0.05
C PRO A 70 -1.92 8.48 0.69
N CYS A 71 -1.49 7.95 1.83
CA CYS A 71 -0.17 8.26 2.41
C CYS A 71 0.82 7.14 2.08
N ILE A 72 1.69 7.35 1.08
CA ILE A 72 2.71 6.37 0.63
C ILE A 72 3.86 6.23 1.63
N ALA A 73 4.28 7.33 2.27
CA ALA A 73 5.24 7.29 3.37
C ALA A 73 4.72 6.41 4.54
N CYS A 74 3.42 6.46 4.77
CA CYS A 74 2.73 5.61 5.73
C CYS A 74 2.51 4.20 5.22
N ALA A 75 2.72 3.84 3.96
CA ALA A 75 2.45 2.49 3.44
C ALA A 75 3.70 1.61 3.39
N VAL A 76 4.86 2.24 3.16
CA VAL A 76 6.13 1.54 2.90
C VAL A 76 7.02 1.50 4.15
N HIS A 77 7.00 2.52 5.01
CA HIS A 77 7.79 2.65 6.27
C HIS A 77 9.30 2.39 6.19
N VAL A 78 9.85 2.13 5.01
CA VAL A 78 11.23 1.77 4.76
C VAL A 78 11.97 3.04 4.37
N VAL A 79 12.68 3.63 5.33
CA VAL A 79 13.51 4.83 5.13
C VAL A 79 14.90 4.52 5.68
N ASP A 80 15.93 4.59 4.83
CA ASP A 80 17.32 4.66 5.29
C ASP A 80 17.79 6.11 5.30
N THR A 81 18.21 6.59 6.47
CA THR A 81 18.78 7.93 6.63
C THR A 81 20.22 8.04 6.11
N LYS A 82 20.85 6.92 5.74
CA LYS A 82 22.22 6.86 5.20
C LYS A 82 22.28 6.65 3.67
N GLY A 83 21.14 6.68 2.99
CA GLY A 83 21.06 6.61 1.53
C GLY A 83 21.36 5.24 0.92
N LYS A 84 21.37 4.16 1.72
CA LYS A 84 21.49 2.79 1.25
C LYS A 84 20.17 2.34 0.64
N GLU A 85 20.27 1.74 -0.53
CA GLU A 85 19.14 1.06 -1.18
C GLU A 85 18.70 -0.13 -0.31
N LEU A 86 17.44 -0.10 0.15
CA LEU A 86 16.88 -1.11 1.06
C LEU A 86 16.31 -2.34 0.32
N GLY A 87 16.09 -2.22 -0.99
CA GLY A 87 15.69 -3.32 -1.89
C GLY A 87 14.98 -2.83 -3.14
N VAL A 88 15.12 -3.58 -4.25
CA VAL A 88 14.41 -3.35 -5.51
C VAL A 88 13.45 -4.49 -5.75
N TYR A 89 12.17 -4.16 -5.90
CA TYR A 89 11.13 -5.13 -6.23
C TYR A 89 10.64 -4.84 -7.65
N LYS A 90 10.91 -5.78 -8.56
CA LYS A 90 10.37 -5.75 -9.91
C LYS A 90 9.00 -6.43 -9.89
N VAL A 91 7.94 -5.64 -10.04
CA VAL A 91 6.61 -6.19 -10.28
C VAL A 91 6.53 -6.51 -11.76
N ASP A 92 6.44 -7.80 -12.08
CA ASP A 92 6.30 -8.24 -13.47
C ASP A 92 4.89 -7.87 -13.96
N THR A 93 4.80 -6.92 -14.89
CA THR A 93 3.52 -6.45 -15.47
C THR A 93 3.04 -7.35 -16.60
N GLY A 94 3.58 -8.57 -16.71
CA GLY A 94 3.13 -9.59 -17.64
C GLY A 94 1.71 -10.07 -17.33
N CYS A 95 0.72 -9.41 -17.93
CA CYS A 95 -0.60 -10.00 -18.14
C CYS A 95 -0.45 -11.12 -19.18
N THR A 96 -0.18 -12.35 -18.74
CA THR A 96 -0.40 -13.53 -19.60
C THR A 96 -1.86 -13.95 -19.50
N ILE A 97 -2.50 -13.89 -20.67
CA ILE A 97 -3.83 -14.37 -21.03
C ILE A 97 -4.05 -15.83 -20.61
#